data_AF-A0A9D8NAU6-F1
#
_entry.id   AF-A0A9D8NAU6-F1
#
_cell.length_a   1.000
_cell.length_b   1.000
_cell.length_c   1.000
_cell.angle_alpha   90.00
_cell.angle_beta   90.00
_cell.angle_gamma   90.00
#
_symmetry.space_group_name_H-M   'P 1'
#
loop_
_entity.id
_entity.type
_entity.pdbx_description
1 polymer ?
#
loop_
_entity_poly.entity_id
_entity_poly.type
_entity_poly.pdbx_seq_one_letter_code
_entity_poly.pdbx_strand_id
1 'polypeptide(L)'
;MREKVRFSLIAISLFCTFTTASAQQVTISNNLLYDAALTPNLRVGFRLSEHWSAGLMAGYRPWPTDDYKERKWKHMLLSPNVRYWKDSVNVHHFFGMNLLYSHYNIAKVHMPFGMYKKLRHERRQGDLYAIGGYYGYSWPLGRHWNFEPYIGVAVGFTTYNRYECGHCGEKLGRGHKWLVLPQAGLNIVYNIPGRPARAVIADTPLPDLDLTPTPQPKPFDPIVRNVPEFSGRAGQLQNDNPVLAHISQYKPYDRTRILRKDKNALYVHFPVAKSELQYDFRNNGQVLDRIVDITRQIMADTTSSVKLIQIVGLASIEGPTSVNEKLATDRALALQHYIQQQVEVPDALFDTVGGGEAWAEFRDQLESRVESRESRVEELQQAINIIDSESDEAIRERKLRQLNGGRTWEYIKEHILNEQRNAGYIRIYYDYVPDNAAKTINEANELLTTDCDDCHQEALRLLQTVRNDERAQNALGVALWLCGQQDEALDCFRRAAANGNEDAKTNLENLLK
;
A
#
# COMPACT_ATOMS: atom_id res chain seq x y z
N MET A 1 21.98 -10.60 -25.08
CA MET A 1 20.63 -10.14 -24.65
C MET A 1 19.90 -9.31 -25.70
N ARG A 2 20.58 -8.42 -26.45
CA ARG A 2 19.96 -7.57 -27.48
C ARG A 2 19.29 -8.29 -28.66
N GLU A 3 19.80 -9.44 -29.12
CA GLU A 3 19.21 -10.16 -30.26
C GLU A 3 17.93 -10.94 -29.92
N LYS A 4 17.78 -11.41 -28.67
CA LYS A 4 16.59 -12.13 -28.22
C LYS A 4 15.39 -11.20 -27.96
N VAL A 5 15.65 -9.91 -27.66
CA VAL A 5 14.62 -8.88 -27.49
C VAL A 5 13.99 -8.47 -28.82
N ARG A 6 14.74 -8.55 -29.93
CA ARG A 6 14.25 -8.22 -31.28
C ARG A 6 13.21 -9.22 -31.80
N PHE A 7 13.36 -10.51 -31.52
CA PHE A 7 12.36 -11.53 -31.88
C PHE A 7 11.04 -11.38 -31.10
N SER A 8 11.10 -10.96 -29.83
CA SER A 8 9.90 -10.67 -29.03
C SER A 8 9.13 -9.45 -29.53
N LEU A 9 9.82 -8.42 -30.01
CA LEU A 9 9.20 -7.21 -30.56
C LEU A 9 8.50 -7.47 -31.90
N ILE A 10 9.03 -8.37 -32.74
CA ILE A 10 8.41 -8.75 -34.01
C ILE A 10 7.15 -9.60 -33.79
N ALA A 11 7.14 -10.50 -32.79
CA ALA A 11 5.96 -11.28 -32.43
C ALA A 11 4.83 -10.40 -31.85
N ILE A 12 5.18 -9.36 -31.07
CA ILE A 12 4.23 -8.36 -30.57
C ILE A 12 3.70 -7.49 -31.74
N SER A 13 4.58 -7.10 -32.67
CA SER A 13 4.19 -6.34 -33.86
C SER A 13 3.27 -7.13 -34.80
N LEU A 14 3.45 -8.46 -34.94
CA LEU A 14 2.53 -9.29 -35.74
C LEU A 14 1.17 -9.46 -35.07
N PHE A 15 1.08 -9.45 -33.74
CA PHE A 15 -0.20 -9.48 -33.03
C PHE A 15 -0.97 -8.15 -33.14
N CYS A 16 -0.26 -7.03 -33.34
CA CYS A 16 -0.85 -5.70 -33.55
C CYS A 16 -1.40 -5.45 -34.96
N THR A 17 -1.27 -6.40 -35.91
CA THR A 17 -1.76 -6.21 -37.30
C THR A 17 -3.16 -6.76 -37.58
N PHE A 18 -3.89 -7.23 -36.55
CA PHE A 18 -5.26 -7.75 -36.67
C PHE A 18 -6.35 -6.81 -36.11
N THR A 19 -6.21 -5.50 -36.23
CA THR A 19 -7.21 -4.57 -35.67
C THR A 19 -7.66 -3.50 -36.66
N THR A 20 -8.47 -3.92 -37.62
CA THR A 20 -9.62 -3.12 -38.07
C THR A 20 -10.86 -4.01 -38.02
N ALA A 21 -11.39 -4.23 -36.82
CA ALA A 21 -12.70 -4.82 -36.63
C ALA A 21 -13.35 -4.18 -35.38
N SER A 22 -14.15 -3.16 -35.63
CA SER A 22 -15.00 -2.51 -34.64
C SER A 22 -16.03 -3.53 -34.12
N ALA A 23 -16.23 -3.61 -32.79
CA ALA A 23 -17.19 -4.48 -32.06
C ALA A 23 -16.68 -5.82 -31.44
N GLN A 24 -15.41 -5.96 -31.07
CA GLN A 24 -14.95 -7.18 -30.37
C GLN A 24 -15.15 -7.11 -28.84
N GLN A 25 -15.86 -8.10 -28.29
CA GLN A 25 -15.95 -8.36 -26.86
C GLN A 25 -14.58 -8.77 -26.31
N VAL A 26 -14.12 -8.11 -25.25
CA VAL A 26 -12.82 -8.36 -24.60
C VAL A 26 -13.03 -9.11 -23.30
N THR A 27 -12.15 -10.05 -22.99
CA THR A 27 -12.15 -10.82 -21.75
C THR A 27 -10.83 -10.63 -21.03
N ILE A 28 -10.88 -10.45 -19.72
CA ILE A 28 -9.72 -10.43 -18.85
C ILE A 28 -9.90 -11.57 -17.86
N SER A 29 -8.92 -12.46 -17.72
CA SER A 29 -9.03 -13.62 -16.84
C SER A 29 -7.76 -13.85 -16.04
N ASN A 30 -7.93 -14.36 -14.83
CA ASN A 30 -6.85 -14.73 -13.92
C ASN A 30 -7.04 -16.18 -13.43
N ASN A 31 -5.99 -17.00 -13.46
CA ASN A 31 -6.02 -18.40 -13.04
C ASN A 31 -5.53 -18.56 -11.59
N LEU A 32 -6.45 -18.88 -10.68
CA LEU A 32 -6.18 -19.00 -9.25
C LEU A 32 -5.21 -20.16 -8.91
N LEU A 33 -5.09 -21.18 -9.76
CA LEU A 33 -4.13 -22.27 -9.53
C LEU A 33 -2.67 -21.82 -9.75
N TYR A 34 -2.45 -20.88 -10.67
CA TYR A 34 -1.13 -20.29 -10.88
C TYR A 34 -0.77 -19.36 -9.73
N ASP A 35 -1.74 -18.63 -9.17
CA ASP A 35 -1.54 -17.80 -7.97
C ASP A 35 -1.20 -18.62 -6.74
N ALA A 36 -1.84 -19.78 -6.55
CA ALA A 36 -1.49 -20.75 -5.50
C ALA A 36 -0.05 -21.29 -5.66
N ALA A 37 0.45 -21.37 -6.89
CA ALA A 37 1.85 -21.65 -7.21
C ALA A 37 2.76 -20.41 -7.14
N LEU A 38 2.25 -19.30 -6.59
CA LEU A 38 2.90 -17.99 -6.53
C LEU A 38 3.37 -17.56 -7.93
N THR A 39 2.49 -17.60 -8.92
CA THR A 39 2.76 -17.15 -10.29
C THR A 39 1.61 -16.25 -10.74
N PRO A 40 1.69 -14.94 -10.45
CA PRO A 40 0.75 -13.95 -10.96
C PRO A 40 0.64 -14.09 -12.46
N ASN A 41 -0.59 -14.09 -12.92
CA ASN A 41 -0.90 -14.34 -14.32
C ASN A 41 -2.10 -13.50 -14.75
N LEU A 42 -2.19 -13.28 -16.05
CA LEU A 42 -3.31 -12.57 -16.65
C LEU A 42 -3.48 -13.10 -18.07
N ARG A 43 -4.72 -13.32 -18.49
CA ARG A 43 -5.06 -13.61 -19.87
C ARG A 43 -6.02 -12.55 -20.39
N VAL A 44 -5.65 -11.94 -21.51
CA VAL A 44 -6.53 -11.08 -22.30
C VAL A 44 -7.01 -11.89 -23.50
N GLY A 45 -8.32 -11.89 -23.76
CA GLY A 45 -8.93 -12.60 -24.89
C GLY A 45 -9.92 -11.74 -25.64
N PHE A 46 -10.07 -12.03 -26.93
CA PHE A 46 -10.90 -11.31 -27.88
C PHE A 46 -11.85 -12.30 -28.55
N ARG A 47 -13.12 -11.90 -28.69
CA ARG A 47 -14.09 -12.62 -29.50
C ARG A 47 -13.73 -12.43 -30.98
N LEU A 48 -13.51 -13.54 -31.69
CA LEU A 48 -13.22 -13.54 -33.14
C LEU A 48 -14.50 -13.77 -33.96
N SER A 49 -15.39 -14.62 -33.48
CA SER A 49 -16.70 -14.90 -34.08
C SER A 49 -17.71 -15.33 -33.02
N GLU A 50 -18.86 -15.86 -33.41
CA GLU A 50 -19.86 -16.36 -32.45
C GLU A 50 -19.37 -17.52 -31.60
N HIS A 51 -18.55 -18.40 -32.18
CA HIS A 51 -18.06 -19.61 -31.52
C HIS A 51 -16.56 -19.61 -31.28
N TRP A 52 -15.82 -18.58 -31.70
CA TRP A 52 -14.36 -18.57 -31.58
C TRP A 52 -13.85 -17.36 -30.79
N SER A 53 -12.92 -17.60 -29.88
CA SER A 53 -12.13 -16.55 -29.23
C SER A 53 -10.65 -16.89 -29.28
N ALA A 54 -9.80 -15.86 -29.27
CA ALA A 54 -8.35 -16.00 -29.16
C ALA A 54 -7.82 -15.05 -28.10
N GLY A 55 -6.72 -15.43 -27.46
CA GLY A 55 -6.16 -14.62 -26.40
C GLY A 55 -4.70 -14.95 -26.10
N LEU A 56 -4.13 -14.17 -25.20
CA LEU A 56 -2.76 -14.32 -24.72
C LEU A 56 -2.77 -14.35 -23.20
N MET A 57 -2.25 -15.44 -22.62
CA MET A 57 -1.95 -15.52 -21.19
C MET A 57 -0.47 -15.19 -20.97
N ALA A 58 -0.17 -14.30 -20.04
CA ALA A 58 1.16 -14.05 -19.55
C ALA A 58 1.22 -14.35 -18.05
N GLY A 59 2.34 -14.88 -17.57
CA GLY A 59 2.57 -15.11 -16.15
C GLY A 59 4.03 -14.90 -15.80
N TYR A 60 4.28 -14.37 -14.61
CA TYR A 60 5.63 -14.06 -14.19
C TYR A 60 5.80 -14.30 -12.69
N ARG A 61 6.82 -15.09 -12.34
CA ARG A 61 7.22 -15.38 -10.96
C ARG A 61 8.60 -14.76 -10.68
N PRO A 62 8.67 -13.49 -10.26
CA PRO A 62 9.93 -12.80 -9.97
C PRO A 62 10.56 -13.12 -8.61
N TRP A 63 9.80 -13.65 -7.63
CA TRP A 63 10.22 -13.61 -6.24
C TRP A 63 11.54 -14.33 -5.96
N PRO A 64 12.40 -13.74 -5.12
CA PRO A 64 13.59 -14.40 -4.63
C PRO A 64 13.19 -15.44 -3.58
N THR A 65 13.48 -16.71 -3.83
CA THR A 65 14.33 -17.33 -2.82
C THR A 65 15.64 -16.58 -2.94
N ASP A 66 16.00 -15.88 -1.86
CA ASP A 66 17.35 -15.39 -1.58
C ASP A 66 18.39 -16.10 -2.46
N ASP A 67 19.24 -15.37 -3.18
CA ASP A 67 20.22 -16.02 -4.05
C ASP A 67 21.21 -16.89 -3.24
N TYR A 68 21.25 -16.74 -1.91
CA TYR A 68 21.89 -17.62 -0.92
C TYR A 68 21.08 -18.88 -0.53
N LYS A 69 19.80 -19.00 -0.92
CA LYS A 69 18.96 -20.19 -0.71
C LYS A 69 19.05 -21.16 -1.89
N GLU A 70 19.13 -22.44 -1.56
CA GLU A 70 19.39 -23.51 -2.53
C GLU A 70 18.21 -23.83 -3.47
N ARG A 71 16.97 -23.50 -3.07
CA ARG A 71 15.77 -23.69 -3.90
C ARG A 71 15.63 -22.51 -4.86
N LYS A 72 15.43 -22.76 -6.16
CA LYS A 72 15.14 -21.72 -7.17
C LYS A 72 13.86 -22.07 -7.92
N TRP A 73 13.01 -21.09 -8.16
CA TRP A 73 11.82 -21.26 -8.98
C TRP A 73 11.40 -19.92 -9.59
N LYS A 74 12.20 -19.47 -10.56
CA LYS A 74 11.97 -18.23 -11.33
C LYS A 74 11.51 -18.65 -12.72
N HIS A 75 10.42 -18.07 -13.22
CA HIS A 75 10.00 -18.29 -14.60
C HIS A 75 9.11 -17.15 -15.11
N MET A 76 9.15 -16.96 -16.42
CA MET A 76 8.10 -16.27 -17.16
C MET A 76 7.40 -17.28 -18.06
N LEU A 77 6.14 -17.05 -18.36
CA LEU A 77 5.40 -17.83 -19.34
C LEU A 77 4.52 -16.95 -20.21
N LEU A 78 4.42 -17.33 -21.48
CA LEU A 78 3.55 -16.72 -22.48
C LEU A 78 2.78 -17.86 -23.15
N SER A 79 1.46 -17.72 -23.22
CA SER A 79 0.60 -18.75 -23.78
C SER A 79 -0.51 -18.16 -24.66
N PRO A 80 -0.24 -17.92 -25.95
CA PRO A 80 -1.29 -17.62 -26.90
C PRO A 80 -2.20 -18.84 -27.05
N ASN A 81 -3.50 -18.59 -27.11
CA ASN A 81 -4.52 -19.62 -27.10
C ASN A 81 -5.69 -19.24 -28.01
N VAL A 82 -6.38 -20.27 -28.49
CA VAL A 82 -7.63 -20.18 -29.23
C VAL A 82 -8.64 -21.10 -28.55
N ARG A 83 -9.91 -20.70 -28.52
CA ARG A 83 -11.01 -21.46 -27.93
C ARG A 83 -12.19 -21.51 -28.88
N TYR A 84 -12.75 -22.70 -29.01
CA TYR A 84 -14.03 -22.96 -29.64
C TYR A 84 -15.11 -23.15 -28.57
N TRP A 85 -16.24 -22.47 -28.73
CA TRP A 85 -17.38 -22.48 -27.81
C TRP A 85 -18.56 -23.17 -28.48
N LYS A 86 -19.23 -24.08 -27.76
CA LYS A 86 -20.38 -24.81 -28.34
C LYS A 86 -21.59 -23.90 -28.60
N ASP A 87 -21.89 -23.01 -27.65
CA ASP A 87 -23.07 -22.16 -27.71
C ASP A 87 -22.70 -20.77 -28.24
N SER A 88 -22.09 -19.94 -27.40
CA SER A 88 -21.55 -18.64 -27.80
C SER A 88 -20.32 -18.33 -26.96
N VAL A 89 -19.48 -17.39 -27.43
CA VAL A 89 -18.27 -17.00 -26.67
C VAL A 89 -18.62 -16.63 -25.23
N ASN A 90 -17.88 -17.22 -24.29
CA ASN A 90 -18.03 -17.09 -22.83
C ASN A 90 -19.25 -17.79 -22.21
N VAL A 91 -19.95 -18.64 -22.96
CA VAL A 91 -21.13 -19.37 -22.49
C VAL A 91 -20.87 -20.88 -22.49
N HIS A 92 -21.00 -21.50 -21.32
CA HIS A 92 -20.89 -22.95 -21.10
C HIS A 92 -19.62 -23.60 -21.66
N HIS A 93 -19.74 -24.59 -22.54
CA HIS A 93 -18.67 -25.50 -22.92
C HIS A 93 -17.70 -24.86 -23.93
N PHE A 94 -16.40 -25.01 -23.65
CA PHE A 94 -15.36 -24.65 -24.61
C PHE A 94 -14.25 -25.71 -24.71
N PHE A 95 -13.65 -25.77 -25.90
CA PHE A 95 -12.44 -26.51 -26.20
C PHE A 95 -11.36 -25.53 -26.59
N GLY A 96 -10.21 -25.56 -25.91
CA GLY A 96 -9.11 -24.67 -26.15
C GLY A 96 -7.87 -25.39 -26.64
N MET A 97 -7.08 -24.68 -27.44
CA MET A 97 -5.71 -25.05 -27.79
C MET A 97 -4.79 -23.91 -27.41
N ASN A 98 -3.59 -24.22 -26.95
CA ASN A 98 -2.58 -23.21 -26.64
C ASN A 98 -1.18 -23.62 -27.05
N LEU A 99 -0.39 -22.61 -27.42
CA LEU A 99 1.06 -22.71 -27.39
C LEU A 99 1.53 -22.16 -26.05
N LEU A 100 2.61 -22.68 -25.50
CA LEU A 100 3.22 -22.23 -24.26
C LEU A 100 4.72 -22.06 -24.49
N TYR A 101 5.23 -20.86 -24.25
CA TYR A 101 6.64 -20.60 -24.08
C TYR A 101 6.92 -20.27 -22.61
N SER A 102 7.98 -20.84 -22.04
CA SER A 102 8.44 -20.46 -20.71
C SER A 102 9.97 -20.45 -20.63
N HIS A 103 10.52 -19.31 -20.21
CA HIS A 103 11.91 -19.25 -19.76
C HIS A 103 11.93 -19.49 -18.25
N TYR A 104 12.71 -20.47 -17.81
CA TYR A 104 12.72 -20.91 -16.41
C TYR A 104 14.12 -21.10 -15.85
N ASN A 105 14.22 -20.95 -14.53
CA ASN A 105 15.38 -21.27 -13.70
C ASN A 105 14.87 -21.94 -12.42
N ILE A 106 15.02 -23.27 -12.35
CA ILE A 106 14.41 -24.11 -11.32
C ILE A 106 15.50 -24.97 -10.67
N ALA A 107 15.49 -25.06 -9.34
CA ALA A 107 16.34 -25.92 -8.51
C ALA A 107 15.59 -26.36 -7.25
N LYS A 108 15.77 -27.61 -6.83
CA LYS A 108 15.18 -28.19 -5.60
C LYS A 108 13.66 -28.01 -5.50
N VAL A 109 12.94 -28.22 -6.61
CA VAL A 109 11.46 -28.14 -6.65
C VAL A 109 10.85 -29.53 -6.73
N HIS A 110 9.88 -29.80 -5.86
CA HIS A 110 9.03 -30.98 -5.93
C HIS A 110 7.90 -30.73 -6.93
N MET A 111 7.98 -31.33 -8.13
CA MET A 111 6.87 -31.26 -9.08
C MET A 111 5.74 -32.23 -8.67
N PRO A 112 4.47 -31.85 -8.89
CA PRO A 112 3.32 -32.69 -8.56
C PRO A 112 3.36 -34.02 -9.34
N PHE A 113 2.70 -35.05 -8.79
CA PHE A 113 2.61 -36.40 -9.36
C PHE A 113 3.97 -37.08 -9.61
N GLY A 114 5.01 -36.70 -8.86
CA GLY A 114 6.34 -37.31 -8.97
C GLY A 114 7.06 -37.03 -10.28
N MET A 115 6.57 -36.07 -11.08
CA MET A 115 7.22 -35.67 -12.33
C MET A 115 8.62 -35.11 -12.05
N TYR A 116 9.56 -35.31 -12.97
CA TYR A 116 10.92 -34.71 -12.92
C TYR A 116 11.68 -34.86 -11.59
N LYS A 117 11.79 -36.09 -11.06
CA LYS A 117 12.53 -36.39 -9.81
C LYS A 117 13.96 -35.80 -9.77
N LYS A 118 14.64 -35.68 -10.92
CA LYS A 118 15.99 -35.10 -11.03
C LYS A 118 16.05 -33.60 -10.67
N LEU A 119 14.95 -32.84 -10.77
CA LEU A 119 14.89 -31.42 -10.37
C LEU A 119 15.04 -31.20 -8.86
N ARG A 120 15.03 -32.28 -8.06
CA ARG A 120 15.31 -32.25 -6.61
C ARG A 120 16.79 -32.04 -6.30
N HIS A 121 17.67 -32.45 -7.20
CA HIS A 121 19.12 -32.49 -6.98
C HIS A 121 19.94 -31.77 -8.06
N GLU A 122 19.29 -31.24 -9.10
CA GLU A 122 19.94 -30.49 -10.19
C GLU A 122 19.25 -29.13 -10.39
N ARG A 123 20.05 -28.09 -10.65
CA ARG A 123 19.53 -26.81 -11.16
C ARG A 123 19.44 -26.85 -12.67
N ARG A 124 18.31 -26.40 -13.21
CA ARG A 124 18.08 -26.28 -14.66
C ARG A 124 17.62 -24.88 -15.02
N GLN A 125 18.28 -24.32 -16.03
CA GLN A 125 17.91 -23.05 -16.62
C GLN A 125 17.76 -23.22 -18.12
N GLY A 126 16.63 -22.82 -18.67
CA GLY A 126 16.33 -23.11 -20.07
C GLY A 126 14.98 -22.58 -20.53
N ASP A 127 14.64 -23.04 -21.73
CA ASP A 127 13.44 -22.65 -22.47
C ASP A 127 12.54 -23.90 -22.64
N LEU A 128 11.25 -23.73 -22.41
CA LEU A 128 10.20 -24.73 -22.61
C LEU A 128 9.24 -24.21 -23.67
N TYR A 129 8.97 -25.05 -24.67
CA TYR A 129 7.94 -24.85 -25.69
C TYR A 129 6.93 -25.99 -25.57
N ALA A 130 5.64 -25.72 -25.54
CA ALA A 130 4.63 -26.76 -25.51
C ALA A 130 3.40 -26.40 -26.35
N ILE A 131 2.72 -27.42 -26.85
CA ILE A 131 1.41 -27.32 -27.49
C ILE A 131 0.42 -28.18 -26.70
N GLY A 132 -0.72 -27.59 -26.33
CA GLY A 132 -1.71 -28.23 -25.48
C GLY A 132 -3.13 -28.04 -25.95
N GLY A 133 -3.98 -28.96 -25.51
CA GLY A 133 -5.43 -28.94 -25.68
C GLY A 133 -6.11 -29.10 -24.34
N TYR A 134 -7.21 -28.37 -24.13
CA TYR A 134 -7.96 -28.38 -22.88
C TYR A 134 -9.46 -28.24 -23.12
N TYR A 135 -10.26 -28.75 -22.18
CA TYR A 135 -11.70 -28.60 -22.13
C TYR A 135 -12.09 -27.87 -20.86
N GLY A 136 -13.05 -26.96 -20.94
CA GLY A 136 -13.56 -26.23 -19.80
C GLY A 136 -15.03 -25.84 -19.93
N TYR A 137 -15.54 -25.27 -18.85
CA TYR A 137 -16.92 -24.80 -18.75
C TYR A 137 -16.94 -23.39 -18.17
N SER A 138 -17.74 -22.50 -18.74
CA SER A 138 -17.92 -21.12 -18.29
C SER A 138 -19.25 -20.98 -17.57
N TRP A 139 -19.19 -20.66 -16.28
CA TRP A 139 -20.34 -20.39 -15.44
C TRP A 139 -20.46 -18.88 -15.20
N PRO A 140 -21.54 -18.21 -15.63
CA PRO A 140 -21.79 -16.81 -15.27
C PRO A 140 -22.07 -16.66 -13.76
N LEU A 141 -21.26 -15.83 -13.10
CA LEU A 141 -21.45 -15.44 -11.69
C LEU A 141 -22.17 -14.09 -11.55
N GLY A 142 -22.22 -13.29 -12.62
CA GLY A 142 -22.91 -12.00 -12.67
C GLY A 142 -22.85 -11.38 -14.07
N ARG A 143 -23.27 -10.12 -14.21
CA ARG A 143 -23.39 -9.44 -15.52
C ARG A 143 -22.08 -9.41 -16.33
N HIS A 144 -20.94 -9.29 -15.65
CA HIS A 144 -19.62 -9.23 -16.28
C HIS A 144 -18.67 -10.34 -15.81
N TRP A 145 -19.07 -11.22 -14.88
CA TRP A 145 -18.15 -12.16 -14.26
C TRP A 145 -18.51 -13.59 -14.60
N ASN A 146 -17.52 -14.38 -15.00
CA ASN A 146 -17.63 -15.83 -15.15
C ASN A 146 -16.56 -16.55 -14.32
N PHE A 147 -16.88 -17.78 -13.92
CA PHE A 147 -15.92 -18.74 -13.40
C PHE A 147 -15.68 -19.84 -14.44
N GLU A 148 -14.41 -20.11 -14.75
CA GLU A 148 -14.01 -21.09 -15.77
C GLU A 148 -13.01 -22.12 -15.23
N PRO A 149 -13.48 -23.27 -14.72
CA PRO A 149 -12.63 -24.43 -14.54
C PRO A 149 -12.28 -25.06 -15.91
N TYR A 150 -11.03 -25.51 -16.06
CA TYR A 150 -10.61 -26.33 -17.19
C TYR A 150 -9.57 -27.38 -16.80
N ILE A 151 -9.50 -28.44 -17.61
CA ILE A 151 -8.47 -29.48 -17.54
C ILE A 151 -7.99 -29.83 -18.95
N GLY A 152 -6.73 -30.20 -19.09
CA GLY A 152 -6.13 -30.52 -20.37
C GLY A 152 -4.76 -31.16 -20.27
N VAL A 153 -4.12 -31.30 -21.42
CA VAL A 153 -2.80 -31.91 -21.56
C VAL A 153 -2.01 -31.20 -22.65
N ALA A 154 -0.70 -31.06 -22.44
CA ALA A 154 0.22 -30.51 -23.41
C ALA A 154 1.44 -31.41 -23.62
N VAL A 155 1.93 -31.44 -24.85
CA VAL A 155 3.22 -32.03 -25.18
C VAL A 155 4.25 -30.91 -25.27
N GLY A 156 5.31 -31.01 -24.48
CA GLY A 156 6.35 -30.00 -24.36
C GLY A 156 7.71 -30.51 -24.80
N PHE A 157 8.54 -29.61 -25.31
CA PHE A 157 9.95 -29.79 -25.54
C PHE A 157 10.73 -28.71 -24.78
N THR A 158 11.71 -29.12 -23.99
CA THR A 158 12.56 -28.18 -23.26
C THR A 158 14.02 -28.37 -23.58
N THR A 159 14.73 -27.25 -23.75
CA THR A 159 16.19 -27.20 -23.82
C THR A 159 16.72 -26.47 -22.60
N TYR A 160 17.77 -27.00 -21.96
CA TYR A 160 18.26 -26.45 -20.71
C TYR A 160 19.75 -26.69 -20.52
N ASN A 161 20.37 -25.77 -19.79
CA ASN A 161 21.66 -25.98 -19.19
C ASN A 161 21.45 -26.57 -17.79
N ARG A 162 22.24 -27.59 -17.46
CA ARG A 162 22.33 -28.18 -16.14
C ARG A 162 23.44 -27.51 -15.36
N TYR A 163 23.19 -27.25 -14.10
CA TYR A 163 24.17 -26.71 -13.16
C TYR A 163 24.14 -27.50 -11.87
N GLU A 164 25.27 -27.54 -11.18
CA GLU A 164 25.31 -28.00 -9.80
C GLU A 164 24.41 -27.13 -8.90
N CYS A 165 23.92 -27.74 -7.82
CA CYS A 165 23.17 -27.02 -6.80
C CYS A 165 24.14 -26.21 -5.92
N GLY A 166 24.09 -24.88 -6.02
CA GLY A 166 24.92 -23.98 -5.21
C GLY A 166 24.84 -22.54 -5.72
N HIS A 167 25.39 -21.60 -4.93
CA HIS A 167 25.41 -20.16 -5.23
C HIS A 167 26.07 -19.88 -6.60
N CYS A 168 27.19 -20.57 -6.88
CA CYS A 168 27.96 -20.51 -8.12
C CYS A 168 28.15 -21.92 -8.73
N GLY A 169 27.06 -22.69 -8.89
CA GLY A 169 27.15 -24.04 -9.43
C GLY A 169 27.67 -24.06 -10.88
N GLU A 170 28.70 -24.88 -11.13
CA GLU A 170 29.31 -25.04 -12.45
C GLU A 170 28.33 -25.65 -13.45
N LYS A 171 28.54 -25.33 -14.74
CA LYS A 171 27.71 -25.85 -15.82
C LYS A 171 28.07 -27.32 -16.10
N LEU A 172 27.22 -28.23 -15.64
CA LEU A 172 27.34 -29.69 -15.88
C LEU A 172 27.07 -30.10 -17.34
N GLY A 173 26.48 -29.23 -18.14
CA GLY A 173 26.28 -29.46 -19.58
C GLY A 173 24.93 -28.97 -20.10
N ARG A 174 24.62 -29.29 -21.35
CA ARG A 174 23.36 -28.95 -22.01
C ARG A 174 22.54 -30.21 -22.24
N GLY A 175 21.23 -30.10 -22.15
CA GLY A 175 20.31 -31.20 -22.42
C GLY A 175 19.02 -30.71 -23.07
N HIS A 176 18.26 -31.66 -23.58
CA HIS A 176 16.90 -31.44 -24.05
C HIS A 176 16.01 -32.60 -23.58
N LYS A 177 14.69 -32.39 -23.53
CA LYS A 177 13.74 -33.44 -23.13
C LYS A 177 12.34 -33.15 -23.65
N TRP A 178 11.62 -34.20 -24.05
CA TRP A 178 10.18 -34.18 -24.31
C TRP A 178 9.38 -34.46 -23.02
N LEU A 179 8.27 -33.76 -22.86
CA LEU A 179 7.42 -33.70 -21.67
C LEU A 179 5.97 -33.98 -22.07
N VAL A 180 5.22 -34.61 -21.19
CA VAL A 180 3.75 -34.48 -21.17
C VAL A 180 3.41 -33.69 -19.91
N LEU A 181 2.63 -32.62 -20.06
CA LEU A 181 2.31 -31.66 -19.03
C LEU A 181 0.80 -31.65 -18.80
N PRO A 182 0.30 -31.95 -17.60
CA PRO A 182 -1.09 -31.69 -17.27
C PRO A 182 -1.34 -30.18 -17.25
N GLN A 183 -2.49 -29.77 -17.77
CA GLN A 183 -2.98 -28.40 -17.71
C GLN A 183 -4.25 -28.37 -16.87
N ALA A 184 -4.36 -27.40 -15.97
CA ALA A 184 -5.58 -27.16 -15.22
C ALA A 184 -5.68 -25.67 -14.90
N GLY A 185 -6.90 -25.20 -14.68
CA GLY A 185 -7.12 -23.85 -14.19
C GLY A 185 -8.46 -23.69 -13.54
N LEU A 186 -8.51 -22.75 -12.60
CA LEU A 186 -9.72 -22.20 -12.01
C LEU A 186 -9.67 -20.70 -12.30
N ASN A 187 -10.28 -20.28 -13.41
CA ASN A 187 -10.19 -18.87 -13.80
C ASN A 187 -11.37 -18.08 -13.26
N ILE A 188 -11.09 -16.86 -12.82
CA ILE A 188 -12.09 -15.80 -12.70
C ILE A 188 -11.95 -14.93 -13.94
N VAL A 189 -13.07 -14.68 -14.63
CA VAL A 189 -13.10 -14.00 -15.93
C VAL A 189 -14.01 -12.79 -15.84
N TYR A 190 -13.54 -11.66 -16.35
CA TYR A 190 -14.28 -10.42 -16.51
C TYR A 190 -14.53 -10.16 -18.01
N ASN A 191 -15.80 -10.02 -18.37
CA ASN A 191 -16.29 -9.81 -19.72
C ASN A 191 -16.59 -8.32 -19.94
N ILE A 192 -15.81 -7.69 -20.82
CA ILE A 192 -16.02 -6.31 -21.27
C ILE A 192 -16.86 -6.36 -22.56
N PRO A 193 -18.11 -5.87 -22.55
CA PRO A 193 -18.95 -5.85 -23.73
C PRO A 193 -18.35 -4.95 -24.81
N GLY A 194 -18.44 -5.36 -26.08
CA GLY A 194 -18.13 -4.49 -27.21
C GLY A 194 -19.23 -3.44 -27.41
N ARG A 195 -18.91 -2.30 -28.05
CA ARG A 195 -19.93 -1.34 -28.48
C ARG A 195 -20.92 -2.03 -29.44
N PRO A 196 -22.24 -1.84 -29.30
CA PRO A 196 -23.18 -2.32 -30.30
C PRO A 196 -22.90 -1.62 -31.65
N ALA A 197 -22.97 -2.37 -32.74
CA ALA A 197 -22.95 -1.77 -34.07
C ALA A 197 -24.17 -0.84 -34.19
N ARG A 198 -23.95 0.40 -34.64
CA ARG A 198 -25.01 1.36 -34.93
C ARG A 198 -25.94 0.70 -35.96
N ALA A 199 -27.19 0.47 -35.59
CA ALA A 199 -28.19 -0.09 -36.51
C ALA A 199 -28.35 0.86 -37.69
N VAL A 200 -28.04 0.40 -38.90
CA VAL A 200 -28.44 1.08 -40.12
C VAL A 200 -29.92 0.79 -40.28
N ILE A 201 -30.75 1.78 -39.96
CA ILE A 201 -32.19 1.73 -40.21
C ILE A 201 -32.35 1.87 -41.72
N ALA A 202 -32.92 0.85 -42.37
CA ALA A 202 -33.32 0.94 -43.77
C ALA A 202 -34.60 1.80 -43.84
N ASP A 203 -34.56 2.86 -44.65
CA ASP A 203 -35.69 3.77 -44.84
C ASP A 203 -36.94 3.00 -45.27
N THR A 204 -37.96 3.06 -44.42
CA THR A 204 -39.34 2.71 -44.79
C THR A 204 -40.17 3.97 -44.56
N PRO A 205 -40.98 4.45 -45.52
CA PRO A 205 -41.72 5.68 -45.34
C PRO A 205 -42.83 5.48 -44.30
N LEU A 206 -42.81 6.32 -43.25
CA LEU A 206 -43.87 6.41 -42.25
C LEU A 206 -45.05 7.24 -42.79
N PRO A 207 -46.30 6.94 -42.40
CA PRO A 207 -47.45 7.79 -42.69
C PRO A 207 -47.50 9.00 -41.74
N ASP A 208 -48.02 10.11 -42.25
CA ASP A 208 -48.08 11.41 -41.57
C ASP A 208 -48.75 11.33 -40.19
N LEU A 209 -48.02 11.77 -39.16
CA LEU A 209 -48.52 11.97 -37.81
C LEU A 209 -48.50 13.47 -37.45
N ASP A 210 -49.64 13.88 -36.92
CA ASP A 210 -50.04 15.23 -36.52
C ASP A 210 -49.02 15.96 -35.64
N LEU A 211 -48.57 17.13 -36.09
CA LEU A 211 -47.58 17.97 -35.43
C LEU A 211 -48.26 18.99 -34.52
N THR A 212 -48.37 18.66 -33.23
CA THR A 212 -48.39 19.69 -32.19
C THR A 212 -47.05 19.71 -31.47
N PRO A 213 -46.36 20.86 -31.35
CA PRO A 213 -45.06 20.92 -30.71
C PRO A 213 -45.22 20.84 -29.19
N THR A 214 -44.73 19.74 -28.61
CA THR A 214 -44.43 19.68 -27.18
C THR A 214 -43.33 20.69 -26.82
N PRO A 215 -43.46 21.44 -25.72
CA PRO A 215 -42.42 22.36 -25.27
C PRO A 215 -41.12 21.59 -25.01
N GLN A 216 -40.01 22.09 -25.54
CA GLN A 216 -38.70 21.49 -25.31
C GLN A 216 -38.30 21.64 -23.83
N PRO A 217 -37.86 20.56 -23.16
CA PRO A 217 -37.37 20.65 -21.78
C PRO A 217 -36.15 21.57 -21.73
N LYS A 218 -36.08 22.37 -20.67
CA LYS A 218 -34.96 23.28 -20.41
C LYS A 218 -33.66 22.45 -20.30
N PRO A 219 -32.53 22.90 -20.90
CA PRO A 219 -31.26 22.20 -20.76
C PRO A 219 -30.87 22.06 -19.29
N PHE A 220 -30.49 20.85 -18.87
CA PHE A 220 -30.00 20.58 -17.53
C PHE A 220 -28.64 21.25 -17.33
N ASP A 221 -28.53 22.12 -16.34
CA ASP A 221 -27.28 22.78 -15.92
C ASP A 221 -26.82 22.15 -14.59
N PRO A 222 -25.86 21.21 -14.63
CA PRO A 222 -25.46 20.43 -13.45
C PRO A 222 -24.56 21.22 -12.49
N ILE A 223 -24.80 21.07 -11.20
CA ILE A 223 -23.93 21.57 -10.13
C ILE A 223 -23.06 20.42 -9.64
N VAL A 224 -21.75 20.55 -9.85
CA VAL A 224 -20.73 19.61 -9.38
C VAL A 224 -19.60 20.40 -8.73
N ARG A 225 -19.31 20.13 -7.45
CA ARG A 225 -18.20 20.75 -6.70
C ARG A 225 -17.22 19.71 -6.20
N ASN A 226 -15.96 20.11 -6.08
CA ASN A 226 -14.92 19.26 -5.51
C ASN A 226 -15.22 18.87 -4.06
N VAL A 227 -14.94 17.62 -3.75
CA VAL A 227 -15.07 17.04 -2.42
C VAL A 227 -13.75 17.23 -1.66
N PRO A 228 -13.80 17.52 -0.35
CA PRO A 228 -12.59 17.63 0.45
C PRO A 228 -11.90 16.26 0.55
N GLU A 229 -10.57 16.25 0.45
CA GLU A 229 -9.74 15.08 0.76
C GLU A 229 -9.82 14.77 2.26
N PHE A 230 -9.99 13.50 2.65
CA PHE A 230 -9.91 13.12 4.05
C PHE A 230 -8.47 13.28 4.55
N SER A 231 -8.24 14.21 5.47
CA SER A 231 -7.00 14.34 6.26
C SER A 231 -6.84 13.23 7.32
N GLY A 232 -7.51 12.08 7.15
CA GLY A 232 -7.51 10.96 8.08
C GLY A 232 -8.04 11.28 9.49
N ARG A 233 -8.45 10.24 10.22
CA ARG A 233 -8.81 10.33 11.63
C ARG A 233 -7.59 10.64 12.51
N ALA A 234 -6.36 10.31 12.08
CA ALA A 234 -5.15 10.72 12.81
C ALA A 234 -4.91 12.23 12.82
N GLY A 235 -5.27 12.96 11.74
CA GLY A 235 -5.21 14.42 11.73
C GLY A 235 -6.19 15.05 12.73
N GLN A 236 -7.38 14.46 12.88
CA GLN A 236 -8.35 14.88 13.89
C GLN A 236 -7.84 14.54 15.31
N LEU A 237 -7.36 13.31 15.51
CA LEU A 237 -6.80 12.86 16.78
C LEU A 237 -5.60 13.72 17.19
N GLN A 238 -4.79 14.21 16.25
CA GLN A 238 -3.63 15.07 16.54
C GLN A 238 -4.03 16.35 17.27
N ASN A 239 -5.20 16.94 16.98
CA ASN A 239 -5.67 18.15 17.65
C ASN A 239 -5.79 17.96 19.17
N ASP A 240 -6.29 16.79 19.57
CA ASP A 240 -6.48 16.42 20.98
C ASP A 240 -5.26 15.68 21.55
N ASN A 241 -4.37 15.20 20.67
CA ASN A 241 -3.23 14.34 21.00
C ASN A 241 -1.96 14.83 20.28
N PRO A 242 -1.28 15.86 20.83
CA PRO A 242 -0.11 16.45 20.19
C PRO A 242 1.08 15.48 20.07
N VAL A 243 1.05 14.34 20.76
CA VAL A 243 2.03 13.24 20.62
C VAL A 243 2.03 12.62 19.24
N LEU A 244 0.94 12.78 18.51
CA LEU A 244 0.83 12.42 17.11
C LEU A 244 1.49 13.49 16.24
N ALA A 245 2.30 13.06 15.28
CA ALA A 245 2.87 13.94 14.28
C ALA A 245 2.87 13.27 12.91
N HIS A 246 2.73 14.07 11.86
CA HIS A 246 2.91 13.56 10.51
C HIS A 246 4.37 13.10 10.30
N ILE A 247 4.57 12.02 9.54
CA ILE A 247 5.90 11.40 9.30
C ILE A 247 6.91 12.37 8.67
N SER A 248 6.45 13.41 7.96
CA SER A 248 7.33 14.47 7.45
C SER A 248 8.04 15.28 8.54
N GLN A 249 7.54 15.25 9.78
CA GLN A 249 8.16 15.89 10.94
C GLN A 249 9.18 14.97 11.65
N TYR A 250 9.30 13.71 11.23
CA TYR A 250 10.23 12.78 11.84
C TYR A 250 11.68 13.20 11.63
N LYS A 251 12.43 13.14 12.72
CA LYS A 251 13.88 13.29 12.74
C LYS A 251 14.44 12.20 13.65
N PRO A 252 15.40 11.39 13.18
CA PRO A 252 16.14 10.47 14.06
C PRO A 252 16.69 11.23 15.26
N TYR A 253 16.68 10.60 16.43
CA TYR A 253 17.21 11.24 17.62
C TYR A 253 18.73 11.42 17.51
N ASP A 254 19.19 12.59 17.91
CA ASP A 254 20.61 12.90 18.12
C ASP A 254 20.79 13.57 19.50
N ARG A 255 21.99 13.45 20.07
CA ARG A 255 22.30 13.91 21.43
C ARG A 255 22.24 15.43 21.62
N THR A 256 22.08 16.23 20.57
CA THR A 256 21.92 17.69 20.65
C THR A 256 20.46 18.12 20.78
N ARG A 257 19.51 17.22 20.51
CA ARG A 257 18.08 17.52 20.58
C ARG A 257 17.61 17.63 22.02
N ILE A 258 17.06 18.79 22.36
CA ILE A 258 16.44 19.09 23.66
C ILE A 258 14.99 18.61 23.64
N LEU A 259 14.78 17.40 24.12
CA LEU A 259 13.48 16.75 24.20
C LEU A 259 12.55 17.48 25.16
N ARG A 260 12.95 17.93 26.36
CA ARG A 260 12.03 18.60 27.32
C ARG A 260 11.27 19.81 26.77
N LYS A 261 11.80 20.47 25.73
CA LYS A 261 11.17 21.62 25.06
C LYS A 261 10.05 21.19 24.11
N ASP A 262 10.01 19.92 23.75
CA ASP A 262 8.96 19.34 22.93
C ASP A 262 7.72 19.05 23.79
N LYS A 263 6.87 20.07 23.90
CA LYS A 263 5.59 20.04 24.62
C LYS A 263 4.59 19.04 24.05
N ASN A 264 4.86 18.57 22.84
CA ASN A 264 3.97 17.68 22.12
C ASN A 264 4.27 16.21 22.44
N ALA A 265 5.39 15.89 23.06
CA ALA A 265 5.72 14.53 23.45
C ALA A 265 5.19 14.15 24.83
N LEU A 266 5.08 12.84 25.06
CA LEU A 266 4.76 12.29 26.37
C LEU A 266 6.05 11.85 27.09
N TYR A 267 6.06 12.04 28.41
CA TYR A 267 7.20 11.75 29.27
C TYR A 267 6.82 10.72 30.31
N VAL A 268 7.59 9.64 30.36
CA VAL A 268 7.44 8.59 31.35
C VAL A 268 8.62 8.64 32.32
N HIS A 269 8.35 8.48 33.60
CA HIS A 269 9.31 8.62 34.67
C HIS A 269 9.82 7.27 35.18
N PHE A 270 11.08 7.20 35.58
CA PHE A 270 11.68 5.98 36.15
C PHE A 270 12.29 6.29 37.51
N PRO A 271 12.24 5.38 38.49
CA PRO A 271 12.97 5.59 39.73
C PRO A 271 14.50 5.70 39.52
N VAL A 272 15.18 6.26 40.52
CA VAL A 272 16.63 6.46 40.49
C VAL A 272 17.36 5.15 40.21
N ALA A 273 18.26 5.16 39.23
CA ALA A 273 19.07 4.02 38.81
C ALA A 273 18.26 2.76 38.41
N LYS A 274 16.97 2.90 38.08
CA LYS A 274 16.11 1.80 37.62
C LYS A 274 15.64 2.03 36.18
N SER A 275 15.46 0.92 35.45
CA SER A 275 14.80 0.85 34.15
C SER A 275 13.43 0.16 34.21
N GLU A 276 13.05 -0.37 35.36
CA GLU A 276 11.73 -0.94 35.59
C GLU A 276 10.66 0.16 35.53
N LEU A 277 9.70 -0.02 34.62
CA LEU A 277 8.59 0.89 34.46
C LEU A 277 7.54 0.65 35.56
N GLN A 278 7.34 1.66 36.41
CA GLN A 278 6.38 1.61 37.52
C GLN A 278 5.17 2.48 37.21
N TYR A 279 3.99 1.89 37.16
CA TYR A 279 2.75 2.59 36.84
C TYR A 279 2.40 3.68 37.86
N ASP A 280 2.54 3.39 39.16
CA ASP A 280 2.19 4.31 40.25
C ASP A 280 3.28 5.36 40.55
N PHE A 281 4.35 5.39 39.77
CA PHE A 281 5.46 6.31 40.01
C PHE A 281 5.17 7.68 39.38
N ARG A 282 5.05 8.71 40.22
CA ARG A 282 4.65 10.07 39.81
C ARG A 282 3.32 10.05 39.06
N ASN A 283 3.26 10.61 37.85
CA ASN A 283 2.08 10.64 36.99
C ASN A 283 2.14 9.58 35.87
N ASN A 284 2.98 8.55 36.00
CA ASN A 284 3.14 7.53 34.98
C ASN A 284 1.83 6.87 34.59
N GLY A 285 0.96 6.51 35.52
CA GLY A 285 -0.30 5.84 35.21
C GLY A 285 -1.13 6.61 34.18
N GLN A 286 -1.33 7.91 34.42
CA GLN A 286 -2.04 8.79 33.48
C GLN A 286 -1.35 8.87 32.11
N VAL A 287 -0.02 8.95 32.09
CA VAL A 287 0.74 9.06 30.83
C VAL A 287 0.73 7.74 30.05
N LEU A 288 0.90 6.61 30.74
CA LEU A 288 0.91 5.28 30.16
C LEU A 288 -0.46 4.90 29.61
N ASP A 289 -1.54 5.20 30.33
CA ASP A 289 -2.90 5.02 29.84
C ASP A 289 -3.11 5.83 28.56
N ARG A 290 -2.65 7.09 28.56
CA ARG A 290 -2.75 7.96 27.39
C ARG A 290 -1.94 7.44 26.20
N ILE A 291 -0.73 6.96 26.41
CA ILE A 291 0.09 6.33 25.36
C ILE A 291 -0.66 5.13 24.76
N VAL A 292 -1.12 4.21 25.62
CA VAL A 292 -1.80 2.98 25.20
C VAL A 292 -3.09 3.30 24.46
N ASP A 293 -3.90 4.24 24.96
CA ASP A 293 -5.15 4.64 24.34
C ASP A 293 -4.92 5.28 22.96
N ILE A 294 -4.00 6.23 22.85
CA ILE A 294 -3.68 6.88 21.56
C ILE A 294 -3.14 5.85 20.57
N THR A 295 -2.18 4.99 20.99
CA THR A 295 -1.64 3.93 20.14
C THR A 295 -2.74 2.98 19.69
N ARG A 296 -3.66 2.58 20.57
CA ARG A 296 -4.79 1.71 20.21
C ARG A 296 -5.73 2.38 19.21
N GLN A 297 -6.08 3.65 19.44
CA GLN A 297 -6.97 4.40 18.54
C GLN A 297 -6.38 4.56 17.15
N ILE A 298 -5.08 4.89 17.04
CA ILE A 298 -4.44 5.08 15.73
C ILE A 298 -4.11 3.77 15.02
N MET A 299 -3.81 2.69 15.74
CA MET A 299 -3.61 1.37 15.14
C MET A 299 -4.92 0.76 14.64
N ALA A 300 -6.06 1.15 15.21
CA ALA A 300 -7.40 0.77 14.74
C ALA A 300 -7.94 1.67 13.61
N ASP A 301 -7.26 2.78 13.30
CA ASP A 301 -7.68 3.71 12.25
C ASP A 301 -7.37 3.14 10.85
N THR A 302 -8.39 3.08 9.99
CA THR A 302 -8.24 2.63 8.60
C THR A 302 -7.86 3.76 7.64
N THR A 303 -7.91 5.01 8.10
CA THR A 303 -7.66 6.21 7.28
C THR A 303 -6.25 6.79 7.47
N SER A 304 -5.51 6.28 8.44
CA SER A 304 -4.13 6.67 8.72
C SER A 304 -3.30 5.44 9.05
N SER A 305 -2.00 5.49 8.75
CA SER A 305 -1.08 4.39 9.03
C SER A 305 0.01 4.89 9.96
N VAL A 306 0.18 4.23 11.10
CA VAL A 306 1.37 4.43 11.95
C VAL A 306 2.58 4.02 11.13
N LYS A 307 3.53 4.95 11.03
CA LYS A 307 4.81 4.72 10.34
C LYS A 307 5.94 4.45 11.31
N LEU A 308 5.92 5.12 12.46
CA LEU A 308 6.99 5.04 13.43
C LEU A 308 6.53 5.45 14.82
N ILE A 309 7.05 4.80 15.86
CA ILE A 309 6.94 5.20 17.25
C ILE A 309 8.36 5.42 17.74
N GLN A 310 8.76 6.69 17.90
CA GLN A 310 10.08 7.03 18.40
C GLN A 310 10.05 7.03 19.92
N ILE A 311 10.92 6.23 20.53
CA ILE A 311 11.11 6.17 21.98
C ILE A 311 12.57 6.50 22.29
N VAL A 312 12.79 7.53 23.10
CA VAL A 312 14.14 7.89 23.54
C VAL A 312 14.22 7.74 25.06
N GLY A 313 15.06 6.82 25.51
CA GLY A 313 15.38 6.68 26.93
C GLY A 313 16.58 7.54 27.29
N LEU A 314 16.50 8.24 28.42
CA LEU A 314 17.59 9.07 28.93
C LEU A 314 18.02 8.63 30.33
N ALA A 315 19.28 8.91 30.66
CA ALA A 315 19.85 8.77 31.98
C ALA A 315 20.32 10.13 32.52
N SER A 316 20.42 10.21 33.84
CA SER A 316 20.99 11.40 34.48
C SER A 316 22.49 11.45 34.25
N ILE A 317 23.08 12.65 34.30
CA ILE A 317 24.52 12.88 34.10
C ILE A 317 25.38 12.44 35.30
N GLU A 318 24.78 11.78 36.30
CA GLU A 318 25.47 11.37 37.53
C GLU A 318 25.85 9.89 37.48
N GLY A 319 27.14 9.60 37.67
CA GLY A 319 27.66 8.24 37.72
C GLY A 319 28.44 7.82 36.46
N PRO A 320 28.88 6.56 36.38
CA PRO A 320 29.69 6.11 35.25
C PRO A 320 28.91 6.15 33.93
N THR A 321 29.48 6.80 32.91
CA THR A 321 28.84 6.99 31.59
C THR A 321 28.35 5.68 30.97
N SER A 322 29.13 4.61 31.02
CA SER A 322 28.74 3.30 30.48
C SER A 322 27.52 2.67 31.18
N VAL A 323 27.33 2.95 32.48
CA VAL A 323 26.16 2.51 33.24
C VAL A 323 24.94 3.33 32.83
N ASN A 324 25.13 4.65 32.67
CA ASN A 324 24.07 5.57 32.24
C ASN A 324 23.61 5.30 30.80
N GLU A 325 24.53 4.98 29.88
CA GLU A 325 24.19 4.55 28.52
C GLU A 325 23.32 3.29 28.52
N LYS A 326 23.73 2.27 29.26
CA LYS A 326 22.94 1.04 29.39
C LYS A 326 21.56 1.32 29.99
N LEU A 327 21.52 2.10 31.07
CA LEU A 327 20.27 2.45 31.76
C LEU A 327 19.30 3.20 30.83
N ALA A 328 19.80 4.11 30.02
CA ALA A 328 19.02 4.84 29.02
C ALA A 328 18.41 3.88 27.98
N THR A 329 19.19 2.96 27.44
CA THR A 329 18.69 1.91 26.52
C THR A 329 17.64 1.02 27.17
N ASP A 330 17.92 0.52 28.38
CA ASP A 330 17.01 -0.39 29.10
C ASP A 330 15.66 0.29 29.40
N ARG A 331 15.65 1.60 29.69
CA ARG A 331 14.43 2.40 29.88
C ARG A 331 13.61 2.54 28.61
N ALA A 332 14.27 2.79 27.48
CA ALA A 332 13.60 2.90 26.18
C ALA A 332 12.92 1.57 25.81
N LEU A 333 13.64 0.45 25.98
CA LEU A 333 13.13 -0.89 25.76
C LEU A 333 11.99 -1.26 26.72
N ALA A 334 12.07 -0.87 27.99
CA ALA A 334 11.00 -1.12 28.95
C ALA A 334 9.67 -0.47 28.52
N LEU A 335 9.72 0.76 28.00
CA LEU A 335 8.52 1.43 27.49
C LEU A 335 8.02 0.80 26.19
N GLN A 336 8.91 0.44 25.26
CA GLN A 336 8.53 -0.30 24.06
C GLN A 336 7.77 -1.59 24.41
N HIS A 337 8.36 -2.42 25.28
CA HIS A 337 7.75 -3.70 25.69
C HIS A 337 6.41 -3.48 26.39
N TYR A 338 6.29 -2.45 27.23
CA TYR A 338 5.02 -2.12 27.87
C TYR A 338 3.92 -1.83 26.84
N ILE A 339 4.22 -1.04 25.81
CA ILE A 339 3.24 -0.74 24.74
C ILE A 339 2.86 -2.02 24.00
N GLN A 340 3.83 -2.85 23.62
CA GLN A 340 3.59 -4.09 22.88
C GLN A 340 2.80 -5.15 23.68
N GLN A 341 2.86 -5.10 25.01
CA GLN A 341 2.02 -5.95 25.87
C GLN A 341 0.54 -5.52 25.89
N GLN A 342 0.25 -4.26 25.58
CA GLN A 342 -1.09 -3.67 25.70
C GLN A 342 -1.78 -3.44 24.36
N VAL A 343 -0.99 -3.30 23.28
CA VAL A 343 -1.45 -3.06 21.90
C VAL A 343 -0.58 -3.90 20.95
N GLU A 344 -1.21 -4.56 19.98
CA GLU A 344 -0.49 -5.33 18.96
C GLU A 344 0.23 -4.38 17.99
N VAL A 345 1.51 -4.13 18.26
CA VAL A 345 2.37 -3.25 17.45
C VAL A 345 3.63 -4.01 17.00
N PRO A 346 3.87 -4.14 15.68
CA PRO A 346 5.08 -4.78 15.17
C PRO A 346 6.36 -4.06 15.61
N ASP A 347 7.40 -4.84 15.92
CA ASP A 347 8.72 -4.33 16.30
C ASP A 347 9.30 -3.34 15.26
N ALA A 348 9.04 -3.59 13.98
CA ALA A 348 9.49 -2.74 12.87
C ALA A 348 8.93 -1.31 12.87
N LEU A 349 7.91 -1.01 13.69
CA LEU A 349 7.37 0.34 13.84
C LEU A 349 8.08 1.13 14.94
N PHE A 350 9.00 0.55 15.70
CA PHE A 350 9.70 1.26 16.79
C PHE A 350 11.06 1.80 16.34
N ASP A 351 11.32 3.07 16.66
CA ASP A 351 12.64 3.70 16.67
C ASP A 351 13.05 3.91 18.13
N THR A 352 13.59 2.85 18.73
CA THR A 352 13.95 2.83 20.16
C THR A 352 15.42 3.16 20.34
N VAL A 353 15.69 4.31 20.96
CA VAL A 353 17.01 4.90 21.07
C VAL A 353 17.42 5.05 22.53
N GLY A 354 18.58 4.51 22.89
CA GLY A 354 19.26 4.84 24.14
C GLY A 354 19.99 6.18 23.98
N GLY A 355 19.38 7.27 24.44
CA GLY A 355 19.93 8.61 24.29
C GLY A 355 21.14 8.91 25.19
N GLY A 356 21.44 8.02 26.15
CA GLY A 356 22.55 8.16 27.09
C GLY A 356 22.28 9.22 28.15
N GLU A 357 23.33 9.91 28.57
CA GLU A 357 23.22 10.99 29.56
C GLU A 357 22.54 12.23 28.95
N ALA A 358 21.58 12.80 29.67
CA ALA A 358 20.74 13.92 29.22
C ALA A 358 21.47 15.28 29.21
N TRP A 359 22.68 15.36 28.64
CA TRP A 359 23.50 16.57 28.65
C TRP A 359 22.84 17.78 27.99
N ALA A 360 22.14 17.59 26.86
CA ALA A 360 21.41 18.67 26.19
C ALA A 360 20.26 19.19 27.07
N GLU A 361 19.51 18.29 27.70
CA GLU A 361 18.47 18.66 28.68
C GLU A 361 19.07 19.44 29.85
N PHE A 362 20.21 18.98 30.35
CA PHE A 362 20.87 19.53 31.52
C PHE A 362 21.37 20.96 31.26
N ARG A 363 22.05 21.16 30.13
CA ARG A 363 22.47 22.48 29.68
C ARG A 363 21.29 23.44 29.55
N ASP A 364 20.21 22.99 28.90
CA ASP A 364 19.00 23.79 28.70
C ASP A 364 18.36 24.25 30.02
N GLN A 365 18.33 23.36 31.01
CA GLN A 365 17.82 23.71 32.34
C GLN A 365 18.69 24.75 33.04
N LEU A 366 20.03 24.61 32.97
CA LEU A 366 20.93 25.62 33.53
C LEU A 366 20.72 26.99 32.86
N GLU A 367 20.64 27.01 31.53
CA GLU A 367 20.41 28.22 30.74
C GLU A 367 19.09 28.89 31.13
N SER A 368 18.00 28.13 31.23
CA SER A 368 16.70 28.68 31.62
C SER A 368 16.69 29.34 33.01
N ARG A 369 17.47 28.82 33.97
CA ARG A 369 17.61 29.40 35.32
C ARG A 369 18.50 30.65 35.33
N VAL A 370 19.53 30.67 34.48
CA VAL A 370 20.36 31.85 34.25
C VAL A 370 19.54 32.98 33.62
N GLU A 371 18.76 32.70 32.57
CA GLU A 371 17.92 33.69 31.87
C GLU A 371 16.85 34.28 32.77
N SER A 372 16.20 33.44 33.58
CA SER A 372 15.19 33.85 34.56
C SER A 372 15.79 34.56 35.80
N ARG A 373 17.11 34.71 35.86
CA ARG A 373 17.85 35.37 36.95
C ARG A 373 17.55 34.77 38.33
N GLU A 374 17.45 33.45 38.40
CA GLU A 374 17.33 32.74 39.67
C GLU A 374 18.60 32.90 40.53
N SER A 375 18.65 32.24 41.69
CA SER A 375 19.84 32.23 42.54
C SER A 375 21.05 31.61 41.82
N ARG A 376 22.27 32.10 42.14
CA ARG A 376 23.55 31.48 41.73
C ARG A 376 23.87 31.55 40.22
N VAL A 377 23.31 32.55 39.51
CA VAL A 377 23.53 32.79 38.06
C VAL A 377 25.00 32.67 37.63
N GLU A 378 25.94 33.31 38.33
CA GLU A 378 27.37 33.26 37.96
C GLU A 378 27.94 31.84 38.04
N GLU A 379 27.55 31.06 39.05
CA GLU A 379 28.01 29.68 39.21
C GLU A 379 27.39 28.76 38.16
N LEU A 380 26.10 28.97 37.82
CA LEU A 380 25.43 28.20 36.76
C LEU A 380 26.01 28.54 35.38
N GLN A 381 26.40 29.80 35.14
CA GLN A 381 27.09 30.19 33.91
C GLN A 381 28.46 29.52 33.79
N GLN A 382 29.22 29.40 34.88
CA GLN A 382 30.47 28.63 34.89
C GLN A 382 30.22 27.14 34.56
N ALA A 383 29.14 26.55 35.08
CA ALA A 383 28.77 25.18 34.75
C ALA A 383 28.42 25.02 33.25
N ILE A 384 27.67 25.95 32.66
CA ILE A 384 27.38 25.96 31.21
C ILE A 384 28.68 26.04 30.41
N ASN A 385 29.61 26.93 30.79
CA ASN A 385 30.90 27.06 30.10
C ASN A 385 31.72 25.76 30.13
N ILE A 386 31.65 24.98 31.22
CA ILE A 386 32.29 23.66 31.30
C ILE A 386 31.62 22.68 30.32
N ILE A 387 30.29 22.67 30.25
CA ILE A 387 29.54 21.80 29.33
C ILE A 387 29.90 22.11 27.87
N ASP A 388 30.00 23.39 27.52
CA ASP A 388 30.25 23.84 26.15
C ASP A 388 31.71 23.66 25.70
N SER A 389 32.66 23.63 26.64
CA SER A 389 34.10 23.55 26.34
C SER A 389 34.71 22.15 26.48
N GLU A 390 34.10 21.26 27.27
CA GLU A 390 34.60 19.90 27.48
C GLU A 390 33.74 18.88 26.73
N SER A 391 34.34 18.18 25.76
CA SER A 391 33.66 17.17 24.95
C SER A 391 33.50 15.82 25.65
N ASP A 392 34.42 15.45 26.54
CA ASP A 392 34.37 14.17 27.24
C ASP A 392 33.39 14.23 28.42
N GLU A 393 32.33 13.43 28.39
CA GLU A 393 31.24 13.44 29.36
C GLU A 393 31.73 13.13 30.80
N ALA A 394 32.69 12.22 30.96
CA ALA A 394 33.23 11.85 32.26
C ALA A 394 34.17 12.93 32.83
N ILE A 395 34.94 13.61 31.97
CA ILE A 395 35.75 14.77 32.38
C ILE A 395 34.84 15.96 32.71
N ARG A 396 33.79 16.18 31.92
CA ARG A 396 32.78 17.23 32.13
C ARG A 396 32.11 17.07 33.49
N GLU A 397 31.61 15.88 33.81
CA GLU A 397 31.02 15.58 35.13
C GLU A 397 32.02 15.85 36.27
N ARG A 398 33.28 15.40 36.11
CA ARG A 398 34.32 15.61 37.13
C ARG A 398 34.62 17.09 37.37
N LYS A 399 34.71 17.89 36.30
CA LYS A 399 34.91 19.35 36.39
C LYS A 399 33.72 20.03 37.08
N LEU A 400 32.49 19.63 36.75
CA LEU A 400 31.28 20.13 37.41
C LEU A 400 31.25 19.79 38.90
N ARG A 401 31.64 18.56 39.27
CA ARG A 401 31.75 18.12 40.68
C ARG A 401 32.78 18.90 41.50
N GLN A 402 33.82 19.44 40.85
CA GLN A 402 34.87 20.22 41.52
C GLN A 402 34.59 21.74 41.53
N LEU A 403 33.67 22.20 40.69
CA LEU A 403 33.35 23.62 40.54
C LEU A 403 32.96 24.25 41.89
N ASN A 404 33.59 25.39 42.22
CA ASN A 404 33.39 26.15 43.46
C ASN A 404 33.50 25.32 44.75
N GLY A 405 34.38 24.32 44.75
CA GLY A 405 34.61 23.42 45.88
C GLY A 405 33.48 22.41 46.08
N GLY A 406 32.70 22.10 45.04
CA GLY A 406 31.61 21.13 45.06
C GLY A 406 30.23 21.71 45.39
N ARG A 407 30.17 22.94 45.92
CA ARG A 407 28.90 23.60 46.28
C ARG A 407 27.96 23.78 45.08
N THR A 408 28.50 24.06 43.88
CA THR A 408 27.68 24.18 42.67
C THR A 408 27.08 22.83 42.27
N TRP A 409 27.84 21.73 42.42
CA TRP A 409 27.35 20.39 42.14
C TRP A 409 26.27 19.93 43.12
N GLU A 410 26.41 20.23 44.41
CA GLU A 410 25.37 19.93 45.41
C GLU A 410 24.06 20.64 45.07
N TYR A 411 24.13 21.94 44.74
CA TYR A 411 22.97 22.70 44.29
C TYR A 411 22.31 22.08 43.04
N ILE A 412 23.12 21.78 42.01
CA ILE A 412 22.67 21.12 40.77
C ILE A 412 21.98 19.79 41.08
N LYS A 413 22.58 18.97 41.94
CA LYS A 413 22.09 17.63 42.26
C LYS A 413 20.73 17.68 42.98
N GLU A 414 20.54 18.66 43.85
CA GLU A 414 19.32 18.81 44.64
C GLU A 414 18.18 19.48 43.85
N HIS A 415 18.49 20.52 43.08
CA HIS A 415 17.47 21.39 42.47
C HIS A 415 17.24 21.16 40.97
N ILE A 416 18.20 20.54 40.26
CA ILE A 416 18.15 20.42 38.80
C ILE A 416 18.05 18.94 38.41
N LEU A 417 19.02 18.12 38.81
CA LEU A 417 19.04 16.71 38.43
C LEU A 417 17.84 15.94 39.00
N ASN A 418 17.26 16.37 40.12
CA ASN A 418 16.04 15.78 40.67
C ASN A 418 14.85 15.82 39.69
N GLU A 419 14.77 16.87 38.86
CA GLU A 419 13.77 17.00 37.80
C GLU A 419 14.13 16.15 36.57
N GLN A 420 15.43 15.93 36.31
CA GLN A 420 15.94 15.16 35.17
C GLN A 420 16.05 13.66 35.39
N ARG A 421 15.91 13.18 36.63
CA ARG A 421 16.18 11.77 36.98
C ARG A 421 15.30 10.76 36.23
N ASN A 422 14.31 11.22 35.47
CA ASN A 422 13.17 10.42 35.04
C ASN A 422 12.65 10.90 33.67
N ALA A 423 13.08 10.32 32.55
CA ALA A 423 12.40 10.52 31.26
C ALA A 423 12.63 9.36 30.28
N GLY A 424 11.53 8.76 29.82
CA GLY A 424 11.38 8.18 28.50
C GLY A 424 10.51 9.12 27.67
N TYR A 425 11.02 9.56 26.54
CA TYR A 425 10.31 10.42 25.59
C TYR A 425 9.65 9.54 24.54
N ILE A 426 8.39 9.81 24.21
CA ILE A 426 7.70 9.13 23.11
C ILE A 426 7.00 10.11 22.18
N ARG A 427 7.11 9.82 20.87
CA ARG A 427 6.33 10.46 19.82
C ARG A 427 5.87 9.43 18.80
N ILE A 428 4.64 9.57 18.33
CA ILE A 428 4.04 8.64 17.38
C ILE A 428 3.88 9.36 16.05
N TYR A 429 4.49 8.80 15.01
CA TYR A 429 4.46 9.32 13.66
C TYR A 429 3.51 8.53 12.78
N TYR A 430 2.65 9.23 12.08
CA TYR A 430 1.67 8.65 11.16
C TYR A 430 1.77 9.28 9.78
N ASP A 431 1.18 8.61 8.80
CA ASP A 431 0.96 9.13 7.46
C ASP A 431 -0.50 8.89 7.08
N TYR A 432 -1.02 9.70 6.18
CA TYR A 432 -2.38 9.51 5.68
C TYR A 432 -2.43 8.30 4.75
N VAL A 433 -3.49 7.50 4.86
CA VAL A 433 -3.80 6.58 3.77
C VAL A 433 -4.31 7.44 2.62
N PRO A 434 -3.71 7.39 1.41
CA PRO A 434 -4.15 8.24 0.30
C PRO A 434 -5.66 8.09 0.04
N ASP A 435 -6.41 9.19 0.15
CA ASP A 435 -7.83 9.26 -0.20
C ASP A 435 -8.00 9.27 -1.73
N ASN A 436 -7.68 8.13 -2.34
CA ASN A 436 -7.79 7.94 -3.78
C ASN A 436 -9.22 8.19 -4.26
N ALA A 437 -10.22 7.99 -3.39
CA ALA A 437 -11.61 8.24 -3.73
C ALA A 437 -11.89 9.74 -3.97
N ALA A 438 -11.49 10.61 -3.04
CA ALA A 438 -11.63 12.06 -3.23
C ALA A 438 -10.87 12.55 -4.46
N LYS A 439 -9.65 12.06 -4.68
CA LYS A 439 -8.87 12.40 -5.87
C LYS A 439 -9.59 12.01 -7.17
N THR A 440 -10.10 10.77 -7.25
CA THR A 440 -10.85 10.28 -8.41
C THR A 440 -12.16 11.04 -8.61
N ILE A 441 -12.87 11.42 -7.53
CA ILE A 441 -14.08 12.23 -7.62
C ILE A 441 -13.75 13.63 -8.17
N ASN A 442 -12.72 14.29 -7.65
CA ASN A 442 -12.33 15.63 -8.09
C ASN A 442 -11.83 15.64 -9.55
N GLU A 443 -11.05 14.63 -9.95
CA GLU A 443 -10.64 14.43 -11.34
C GLU A 443 -11.85 14.22 -12.26
N ALA A 444 -12.85 13.46 -11.83
CA ALA A 444 -14.09 13.28 -12.58
C ALA A 444 -14.93 14.57 -12.64
N ASN A 445 -14.97 15.35 -11.58
CA ASN A 445 -15.69 16.62 -11.56
C ASN A 445 -15.15 17.61 -12.58
N GLU A 446 -13.83 17.70 -12.74
CA GLU A 446 -13.20 18.53 -13.77
C GLU A 446 -13.64 18.10 -15.18
N LEU A 447 -13.69 16.80 -15.44
CA LEU A 447 -14.19 16.25 -16.69
C LEU A 447 -15.68 16.56 -16.93
N LEU A 448 -16.51 16.57 -15.88
CA LEU A 448 -17.94 16.89 -15.98
C LEU A 448 -18.22 18.36 -16.27
N THR A 449 -17.27 19.26 -15.99
CA THR A 449 -17.40 20.69 -16.34
C THR A 449 -16.99 20.99 -17.79
N THR A 450 -16.44 20.01 -18.50
CA THR A 450 -16.00 20.18 -19.88
C THR A 450 -17.07 19.67 -20.84
N ASP A 451 -17.50 20.49 -21.79
CA ASP A 451 -18.52 20.13 -22.78
C ASP A 451 -17.98 19.14 -23.83
N CYS A 452 -17.88 17.87 -23.44
CA CYS A 452 -17.44 16.76 -24.29
C CYS A 452 -18.02 15.42 -23.83
N ASP A 453 -18.72 14.73 -24.73
CA ASP A 453 -19.30 13.41 -24.48
C ASP A 453 -18.28 12.37 -24.00
N ASP A 454 -17.07 12.39 -24.57
CA ASP A 454 -15.97 11.50 -24.17
C ASP A 454 -15.51 11.80 -22.73
N CYS A 455 -15.55 13.07 -22.30
CA CYS A 455 -15.18 13.48 -20.96
C CYS A 455 -16.24 13.06 -19.93
N HIS A 456 -17.52 13.20 -20.27
CA HIS A 456 -18.63 12.72 -19.44
C HIS A 456 -18.58 11.20 -19.24
N GLN A 457 -18.26 10.45 -20.29
CA GLN A 457 -18.08 9.00 -20.20
C GLN A 457 -16.87 8.61 -19.35
N GLU A 458 -15.76 9.33 -19.49
CA GLU A 458 -14.57 9.09 -18.68
C GLU A 458 -14.82 9.45 -17.20
N ALA A 459 -15.50 10.56 -16.93
CA ALA A 459 -15.95 10.93 -15.59
C ALA A 459 -16.83 9.84 -14.98
N LEU A 460 -17.80 9.30 -15.74
CA LEU A 460 -18.65 8.20 -15.30
C LEU A 460 -17.81 6.96 -14.97
N ARG A 461 -16.81 6.63 -15.80
CA ARG A 461 -15.90 5.49 -15.56
C ARG A 461 -15.12 5.67 -14.26
N LEU A 462 -14.56 6.86 -14.03
CA LEU A 462 -13.84 7.20 -12.80
C LEU A 462 -14.78 7.09 -11.59
N LEU A 463 -15.94 7.74 -11.64
CA LEU A 463 -16.92 7.75 -10.53
C LEU A 463 -17.49 6.36 -10.22
N GLN A 464 -17.59 5.47 -11.21
CA GLN A 464 -17.99 4.07 -10.99
C GLN A 464 -16.99 3.27 -10.14
N THR A 465 -15.69 3.61 -10.18
CA THR A 465 -14.67 2.96 -9.33
C THR A 465 -14.83 3.31 -7.86
N VAL A 466 -15.44 4.47 -7.58
CA VAL A 466 -15.66 5.04 -6.25
C VAL A 466 -17.16 5.12 -5.91
N ARG A 467 -18.01 4.34 -6.60
CA ARG A 467 -19.48 4.39 -6.46
C ARG A 467 -20.03 4.05 -5.08
N ASN A 468 -19.20 3.46 -4.21
CA ASN A 468 -19.57 3.15 -2.83
C ASN A 468 -19.22 4.30 -1.88
N ASP A 469 -18.45 5.29 -2.33
CA ASP A 469 -18.20 6.52 -1.58
C ASP A 469 -19.45 7.40 -1.68
N GLU A 470 -19.96 7.83 -0.53
CA GLU A 470 -21.17 8.66 -0.48
C GLU A 470 -20.95 10.03 -1.12
N ARG A 471 -19.72 10.56 -1.06
CA ARG A 471 -19.34 11.84 -1.66
C ARG A 471 -19.42 11.80 -3.19
N ALA A 472 -19.26 10.61 -3.78
CA ALA A 472 -19.32 10.43 -5.24
C ALA A 472 -20.74 10.49 -5.81
N GLN A 473 -21.79 10.31 -5.00
CA GLN A 473 -23.15 10.09 -5.51
C GLN A 473 -23.71 11.27 -6.31
N ASN A 474 -23.43 12.52 -5.92
CA ASN A 474 -23.88 13.68 -6.69
C ASN A 474 -23.21 13.73 -8.07
N ALA A 475 -21.87 13.62 -8.10
CA ALA A 475 -21.10 13.63 -9.34
C ALA A 475 -21.46 12.43 -10.23
N LEU A 476 -21.68 11.25 -9.65
CA LEU A 476 -22.12 10.05 -10.36
C LEU A 476 -23.50 10.27 -10.98
N GLY A 477 -24.42 10.90 -10.25
CA GLY A 477 -25.72 11.29 -10.79
C GLY A 477 -25.61 12.21 -12.01
N VAL A 478 -24.75 13.23 -11.94
CA VAL A 478 -24.49 14.13 -13.08
C VAL A 478 -23.90 13.37 -14.27
N ALA A 479 -22.88 12.55 -14.03
CA ALA A 479 -22.23 11.76 -15.07
C ALA A 479 -23.20 10.80 -15.76
N LEU A 480 -24.04 10.11 -14.98
CA LEU A 480 -25.09 9.23 -15.49
C LEU A 480 -26.12 10.01 -16.33
N TRP A 481 -26.53 11.19 -15.87
CA TRP A 481 -27.49 12.02 -16.59
C TRP A 481 -26.94 12.47 -17.95
N LEU A 482 -25.72 13.01 -17.97
CA LEU A 482 -25.03 13.46 -19.18
C LEU A 482 -24.76 12.30 -20.16
N CYS A 483 -24.61 11.08 -19.64
CA CYS A 483 -24.47 9.85 -20.45
C CYS A 483 -25.82 9.22 -20.86
N GLY A 484 -26.95 9.86 -20.57
CA GLY A 484 -28.29 9.39 -20.96
C GLY A 484 -28.90 8.30 -20.06
N GLN A 485 -28.32 8.03 -18.90
CA GLN A 485 -28.81 7.05 -17.90
C GLN A 485 -29.64 7.76 -16.82
N GLN A 486 -30.78 8.30 -17.22
CA GLN A 486 -31.57 9.23 -16.40
C GLN A 486 -32.18 8.60 -15.13
N ASP A 487 -32.68 7.36 -15.20
CA ASP A 487 -33.26 6.69 -14.03
C ASP A 487 -32.22 6.42 -12.94
N GLU A 488 -31.02 5.97 -13.35
CA GLU A 488 -29.90 5.71 -12.44
C GLU A 488 -29.35 7.03 -11.87
N ALA A 489 -29.33 8.10 -12.67
CA ALA A 489 -28.95 9.42 -12.24
C ALA A 489 -29.87 9.95 -11.13
N LEU A 490 -31.19 9.84 -11.31
CA LEU A 490 -32.18 10.26 -10.32
C LEU A 490 -32.03 9.50 -9.00
N ASP A 491 -31.74 8.20 -9.06
CA ASP A 491 -31.48 7.41 -7.86
C ASP A 491 -30.21 7.88 -7.11
N CYS A 492 -29.13 8.15 -7.84
CA CYS A 492 -27.90 8.69 -7.25
C CYS A 492 -28.14 10.06 -6.60
N PHE A 493 -28.87 10.97 -7.25
CA PHE A 493 -29.17 12.27 -6.67
C PHE A 493 -30.06 12.14 -5.43
N ARG A 494 -31.06 11.25 -5.43
CA ARG A 494 -31.93 11.03 -4.25
C ARG A 494 -31.14 10.52 -3.06
N ARG A 495 -30.22 9.57 -3.30
CA ARG A 495 -29.31 9.04 -2.27
C ARG A 495 -28.39 10.15 -1.71
N ALA A 496 -27.78 10.94 -2.59
CA ALA A 496 -26.93 12.06 -2.18
C ALA A 496 -27.70 13.13 -1.37
N ALA A 497 -28.90 13.50 -1.83
CA ALA A 497 -29.75 14.50 -1.18
C ALA A 497 -30.25 14.03 0.20
N ALA A 498 -30.60 12.74 0.34
CA ALA A 498 -30.99 12.14 1.61
C ALA A 498 -29.84 12.18 2.64
N ASN A 499 -28.59 12.10 2.17
CA ASN A 499 -27.38 12.24 2.99
C ASN A 499 -26.95 13.71 3.21
N GLY A 500 -27.79 14.69 2.85
CA GLY A 500 -27.55 16.10 3.13
C GLY A 500 -26.69 16.85 2.10
N ASN A 501 -26.44 16.27 0.91
CA ASN A 501 -25.73 16.97 -0.16
C ASN A 501 -26.63 18.04 -0.82
N GLU A 502 -26.32 19.32 -0.61
CA GLU A 502 -27.10 20.46 -1.14
C GLU A 502 -27.03 20.60 -2.67
N ASP A 503 -25.89 20.26 -3.28
CA ASP A 503 -25.73 20.29 -4.74
C ASP A 503 -26.64 19.25 -5.40
N ALA A 504 -26.77 18.06 -4.82
CA ALA A 504 -27.69 17.01 -5.29
C ALA A 504 -29.16 17.39 -5.15
N LYS A 505 -29.55 18.09 -4.08
CA LYS A 505 -30.90 18.63 -3.93
C LYS A 505 -31.21 19.62 -5.04
N THR A 506 -30.28 20.52 -5.34
CA THR A 506 -30.46 21.52 -6.39
C THR A 506 -30.49 20.88 -7.78
N ASN A 507 -29.64 19.88 -8.04
CA ASN A 507 -29.68 19.10 -9.27
C ASN A 507 -31.03 18.38 -9.46
N LEU A 508 -31.60 17.77 -8.41
CA LEU A 508 -32.93 17.17 -8.46
C LEU A 508 -34.02 18.19 -8.77
N GLU A 509 -33.98 19.36 -8.12
CA GLU A 509 -34.94 20.43 -8.38
C GLU A 509 -34.86 20.96 -9.80
N ASN A 510 -33.66 21.04 -10.38
CA ASN A 510 -33.45 21.48 -11.76
C ASN A 510 -33.98 20.47 -12.78
N LEU A 511 -34.06 19.18 -12.42
CA LEU A 511 -34.51 18.09 -13.29
C LEU A 511 -36.02 17.84 -13.25
N LEU A 512 -36.69 18.27 -12.17
CA LEU A 512 -38.12 18.05 -11.95
C LEU A 512 -39.00 19.28 -12.27
N LYS A 513 -38.40 20.38 -12.72
CA LYS A 513 -39.06 21.62 -13.18
C LYS A 513 -39.06 21.68 -14.70
#